data_AF-A0A357YS73-F1
#
_entry.id   AF-A0A357YS73-F1
#
_cell.length_a   1.000
_cell.length_b   1.000
_cell.length_c   1.000
_cell.angle_alpha   90.00
_cell.angle_beta   90.00
_cell.angle_gamma   90.00
#
_symmetry.space_group_name_H-M   'P 1'
#
loop_
_entity.id
_entity.type
_entity.pdbx_description
1 polymer ?
#
loop_
_entity_poly.entity_id
_entity_poly.type
_entity_poly.pdbx_seq_one_letter_code
_entity_poly.pdbx_strand_id
1 'polypeptide(L)'
;MTNETFEVKQAIKNLSDLTEAHINEFDTQLLPDLDNQTTSRNRAFSKMKESVDKFMREITEVEGEDTIREIQEEIVPAVKQLMVQNMGLESKIRECKTQLEAGMKRINFGRKAINGYGATALMGQNSNKVIAITN
;
A
#
# COMPACT_ATOMS: atom_id res chain seq x y z
N MET A 1 16.83 31.16 3.53
CA MET A 1 16.94 29.70 3.38
C MET A 1 18.31 29.23 3.83
N THR A 2 18.34 28.56 4.99
CA THR A 2 19.54 27.87 5.46
C THR A 2 19.70 26.56 4.68
N ASN A 3 20.91 26.00 4.66
CA ASN A 3 21.17 24.76 3.92
C ASN A 3 20.34 23.58 4.51
N GLU A 4 20.05 23.66 5.79
CA GLU A 4 19.38 22.64 6.58
C GLU A 4 17.86 22.63 6.34
N THR A 5 17.22 23.81 6.25
CA THR A 5 15.80 23.89 5.88
C THR A 5 15.58 23.38 4.46
N PHE A 6 16.53 23.64 3.56
CA PHE A 6 16.52 23.08 2.21
C PHE A 6 16.63 21.55 2.20
N GLU A 7 17.57 20.96 2.95
CA GLU A 7 17.72 19.51 3.06
C GLU A 7 16.44 18.83 3.58
N VAL A 8 15.80 19.39 4.61
CA VAL A 8 14.53 18.88 5.16
C VAL A 8 13.42 18.95 4.10
N LYS A 9 13.26 20.08 3.41
CA LYS A 9 12.25 20.26 2.35
C LYS A 9 12.45 19.27 1.22
N GLN A 10 13.69 19.07 0.78
CA GLN A 10 14.00 18.11 -0.28
C GLN A 10 13.68 16.68 0.14
N ALA A 11 13.99 16.30 1.38
CA ALA A 11 13.70 14.96 1.88
C ALA A 11 12.20 14.70 2.01
N ILE A 12 11.42 15.69 2.49
CA ILE A 12 9.96 15.66 2.51
C ILE A 12 9.38 15.51 1.11
N LYS A 13 9.86 16.32 0.15
CA LYS A 13 9.42 16.26 -1.24
C LYS A 13 9.69 14.89 -1.85
N ASN A 14 10.88 14.34 -1.65
CA ASN A 14 11.24 13.01 -2.17
C ASN A 14 10.31 11.92 -1.62
N LEU A 15 9.97 11.98 -0.33
CA LEU A 15 9.02 11.04 0.28
C LEU A 15 7.59 11.23 -0.28
N SER A 16 7.19 12.48 -0.54
CA SER A 16 5.88 12.83 -1.12
C SER A 16 5.74 12.28 -2.53
N ASP A 17 6.69 12.61 -3.40
CA ASP A 17 6.71 12.15 -4.80
C ASP A 17 6.68 10.60 -4.86
N LEU A 18 7.44 9.93 -4.00
CA LEU A 18 7.47 8.47 -3.92
C LEU A 18 6.14 7.89 -3.43
N THR A 19 5.51 8.52 -2.45
CA THR A 19 4.21 8.07 -1.91
C THR A 19 3.12 8.24 -2.96
N GLU A 20 3.12 9.35 -3.69
CA GLU A 20 2.22 9.59 -4.82
C GLU A 20 2.41 8.57 -5.95
N ALA A 21 3.66 8.27 -6.31
CA ALA A 21 3.95 7.23 -7.29
C ALA A 21 3.38 5.87 -6.88
N HIS A 22 3.58 5.46 -5.61
CA HIS A 22 3.03 4.20 -5.11
C HIS A 22 1.50 4.18 -5.08
N ILE A 23 0.83 5.30 -4.80
CA ILE A 23 -0.63 5.42 -4.91
C ILE A 23 -1.06 5.20 -6.36
N ASN A 24 -0.40 5.84 -7.32
CA ASN A 24 -0.72 5.73 -8.74
C ASN A 24 -0.47 4.32 -9.30
N GLU A 25 0.45 3.55 -8.70
CA GLU A 25 0.66 2.15 -9.05
C GLU A 25 -0.57 1.27 -8.76
N PHE A 26 -1.38 1.58 -7.75
CA PHE A 26 -2.65 0.87 -7.50
C PHE A 26 -3.69 1.09 -8.60
N ASP A 27 -3.60 2.20 -9.33
CA ASP A 27 -4.53 2.51 -10.42
C ASP A 27 -4.06 1.96 -11.78
N THR A 28 -2.77 1.65 -11.91
CA THR A 28 -2.15 1.20 -13.17
C THR A 28 -1.76 -0.27 -13.17
N GLN A 29 -1.56 -0.88 -12.00
CA GLN A 29 -1.13 -2.27 -11.85
C GLN A 29 -2.21 -3.09 -11.14
N LEU A 30 -2.37 -4.35 -11.56
CA LEU A 30 -3.31 -5.28 -10.92
C LEU A 30 -2.90 -5.63 -9.48
N LEU A 31 -1.59 -5.76 -9.25
CA LEU A 31 -1.01 -6.05 -7.94
C LEU A 31 0.36 -5.36 -7.84
N PRO A 32 0.47 -4.21 -7.16
CA PRO A 32 1.74 -3.53 -6.96
C PRO A 32 2.71 -4.33 -6.07
N ASP A 33 4.01 -4.12 -6.26
CA ASP A 33 5.05 -4.75 -5.44
C ASP A 33 5.18 -4.04 -4.08
N LEU A 34 4.38 -4.50 -3.11
CA LEU A 34 4.32 -3.90 -1.77
C LEU A 34 5.64 -3.99 -1.00
N ASP A 35 6.47 -5.00 -1.27
CA ASP A 35 7.75 -5.19 -0.59
C ASP A 35 8.77 -4.16 -1.06
N ASN A 36 8.86 -3.95 -2.37
CA ASN A 36 9.69 -2.91 -2.95
C ASN A 36 9.19 -1.50 -2.56
N GLN A 37 7.88 -1.27 -2.63
CA GLN A 37 7.29 0.01 -2.21
C GLN A 37 7.57 0.32 -0.75
N THR A 38 7.43 -0.68 0.14
CA THR A 38 7.69 -0.52 1.58
C THR A 38 9.18 -0.25 1.84
N THR A 39 10.06 -0.98 1.16
CA THR A 39 11.51 -0.80 1.30
C THR A 39 11.94 0.60 0.85
N SER A 40 11.44 1.06 -0.30
CA SER A 40 11.75 2.37 -0.87
C SER A 40 11.22 3.50 0.02
N ARG A 41 9.98 3.39 0.51
CA ARG A 41 9.38 4.38 1.42
C ARG A 41 10.10 4.44 2.76
N ASN A 42 10.45 3.29 3.35
CA ASN A 42 11.21 3.24 4.61
C ASN A 42 12.58 3.91 4.45
N ARG A 43 13.27 3.66 3.34
CA ARG A 43 14.55 4.33 3.04
C ARG A 43 14.39 5.85 2.92
N ALA A 44 13.36 6.33 2.20
CA ALA A 44 13.09 7.75 2.06
C ALA A 44 12.71 8.41 3.41
N PHE A 45 11.90 7.71 4.22
CA PHE A 45 11.53 8.17 5.57
C PHE A 45 12.75 8.25 6.50
N SER A 46 13.64 7.26 6.49
CA SER A 46 14.89 7.31 7.26
C SER A 46 15.74 8.52 6.90
N LYS A 47 15.89 8.82 5.60
CA LYS A 47 16.61 10.02 5.14
C LYS A 47 15.93 11.31 5.61
N MET A 48 14.61 11.40 5.49
CA MET A 48 13.86 12.56 6.00
C MET A 48 14.06 12.76 7.49
N LYS A 49 14.01 11.66 8.26
CA LYS A 49 14.26 11.69 9.71
C LYS A 49 15.69 12.18 10.01
N GLU A 50 16.69 11.65 9.31
CA GLU A 50 18.09 12.08 9.48
C GLU A 50 18.27 13.58 9.19
N SER A 51 17.65 14.10 8.13
CA SER A 51 17.67 15.53 7.81
C SER A 51 16.98 16.38 8.88
N VAL A 52 15.84 15.92 9.42
CA VAL A 52 15.15 16.60 10.53
C VAL A 52 15.99 16.56 11.80
N ASP A 53 16.58 15.41 12.15
CA ASP A 53 17.43 15.27 13.33
C ASP A 53 18.67 16.16 13.23
N LYS A 54 19.25 16.30 12.03
CA LYS A 54 20.36 17.23 11.76
C LYS A 54 19.90 18.68 11.93
N PHE A 55 18.80 19.06 11.28
CA PHE A 55 18.21 20.38 11.40
C PHE A 55 17.96 20.76 12.86
N MET A 56 17.36 19.87 13.66
CA MET A 56 17.06 20.13 15.08
C MET A 56 18.32 20.30 15.95
N ARG A 57 19.44 19.64 15.61
CA ARG A 57 20.72 19.84 16.30
C ARG A 57 21.37 21.17 15.94
N GLU A 58 21.17 21.63 14.72
CA GLU A 58 21.79 22.85 14.19
C GLU A 58 20.92 24.09 14.47
N ILE A 59 19.63 23.91 14.76
CA ILE A 59 18.69 25.00 15.11
C ILE A 59 18.99 25.64 16.47
N THR A 60 19.84 25.02 17.30
CA THR A 60 20.24 25.53 18.62
C THR A 60 20.93 26.90 18.58
N GLU A 61 21.31 27.38 17.38
CA GLU A 61 21.93 28.70 17.16
C GLU A 61 21.06 29.68 16.34
N VAL A 62 19.85 29.28 15.90
CA VAL A 62 19.06 30.05 14.93
C VAL A 62 17.74 30.53 15.53
N GLU A 63 17.79 31.66 16.24
CA GLU A 63 16.62 32.45 16.68
C GLU A 63 16.18 33.47 15.60
N GLY A 64 16.36 33.15 14.32
CA GLY A 64 15.97 34.02 13.22
C GLY A 64 14.49 33.88 12.89
N GLU A 65 13.72 34.98 12.97
CA GLU A 65 12.30 35.05 12.58
C GLU A 65 12.03 34.42 11.19
N ASP A 66 12.96 34.57 10.25
CA ASP A 66 12.88 33.97 8.92
C ASP A 66 12.90 32.42 8.93
N THR A 67 13.64 31.79 9.83
CA THR A 67 13.68 30.31 9.93
C THR A 67 12.39 29.77 10.50
N ILE A 68 11.84 30.45 11.52
CA ILE A 68 10.54 30.10 12.09
C ILE A 68 9.45 30.23 11.02
N ARG A 69 9.47 31.31 10.23
CA ARG A 69 8.54 31.51 9.13
C ARG A 69 8.66 30.40 8.08
N GLU A 70 9.88 30.05 7.64
CA GLU A 70 10.10 28.95 6.69
C GLU A 70 9.53 27.60 7.20
N ILE A 71 9.70 27.29 8.49
CA ILE A 71 9.11 26.09 9.09
C ILE A 71 7.58 26.12 9.02
N GLN A 72 6.98 27.24 9.41
CA GLN A 72 5.52 27.38 9.50
C GLN A 72 4.84 27.41 8.13
N GLU A 73 5.46 28.06 7.14
CA GLU A 73 4.87 28.27 5.81
C GLU A 73 5.17 27.13 4.83
N GLU A 74 6.28 26.41 4.99
CA GLU A 74 6.70 25.41 4.00
C GLU A 74 6.78 24.00 4.57
N ILE A 75 7.50 23.82 5.68
CA ILE A 75 7.73 22.48 6.24
C ILE A 75 6.45 21.90 6.84
N VAL A 76 5.75 22.67 7.68
CA VAL A 76 4.52 22.20 8.34
C VAL A 76 3.43 21.83 7.32
N PRO A 77 3.12 22.64 6.30
CA PRO A 77 2.16 22.25 5.26
C PRO A 77 2.59 21.01 4.48
N ALA A 78 3.87 20.90 4.13
CA ALA A 78 4.37 19.74 3.39
C ALA A 78 4.26 18.43 4.21
N VAL A 79 4.53 18.48 5.52
CA VAL A 79 4.30 17.33 6.42
C VAL A 79 2.82 16.98 6.52
N LYS A 80 1.92 17.96 6.61
CA LYS A 80 0.47 17.71 6.59
C LYS A 80 0.02 17.03 5.29
N GLN A 81 0.55 17.46 4.15
CA GLN A 81 0.28 16.83 2.87
C GLN A 81 0.75 15.36 2.84
N LEU A 82 1.95 15.07 3.35
CA LEU A 82 2.45 13.71 3.50
C LEU A 82 1.53 12.83 4.36
N MET A 83 0.97 13.37 5.45
CA MET A 83 0.01 12.62 6.28
C MET A 83 -1.25 12.26 5.50
N VAL A 84 -1.79 13.19 4.71
CA VAL A 84 -2.96 12.95 3.85
C VAL A 84 -2.65 11.89 2.78
N GLN A 85 -1.48 11.98 2.13
CA GLN A 85 -1.06 10.98 1.16
C GLN A 85 -0.91 9.59 1.78
N ASN A 86 -0.32 9.49 2.98
CA ASN A 86 -0.21 8.21 3.68
C ASN A 86 -1.58 7.60 4.00
N MET A 87 -2.56 8.41 4.44
CA MET A 87 -3.94 7.94 4.62
C MET A 87 -4.56 7.44 3.30
N GLY A 88 -4.28 8.13 2.19
CA GLY A 88 -4.70 7.69 0.85
C GLY A 88 -4.09 6.35 0.46
N LEU A 89 -2.80 6.15 0.69
CA LEU A 89 -2.09 4.91 0.41
C LEU A 89 -2.62 3.75 1.26
N GLU A 90 -2.86 3.97 2.56
CA GLU A 90 -3.48 2.97 3.44
C GLU A 90 -4.86 2.54 2.94
N SER A 91 -5.65 3.49 2.44
CA SER A 91 -6.96 3.20 1.84
C SER A 91 -6.83 2.29 0.62
N LYS A 92 -5.91 2.59 -0.30
CA LYS A 92 -5.65 1.76 -1.50
C LYS A 92 -5.19 0.34 -1.14
N ILE A 93 -4.28 0.21 -0.17
CA ILE A 93 -3.82 -1.10 0.32
C ILE A 93 -5.00 -1.90 0.89
N ARG A 94 -5.86 -1.26 1.69
CA ARG A 94 -7.04 -1.91 2.28
C ARG A 94 -8.05 -2.35 1.23
N GLU A 95 -8.28 -1.53 0.22
CA GLU A 95 -9.16 -1.85 -0.90
C GLU A 95 -8.63 -3.07 -1.67
N CYS A 96 -7.34 -3.06 -2.04
CA CYS A 96 -6.68 -4.16 -2.72
C CYS A 96 -6.80 -5.47 -1.92
N LYS A 97 -6.53 -5.42 -0.60
CA LYS A 97 -6.69 -6.58 0.29
C LYS A 97 -8.12 -7.13 0.27
N THR A 98 -9.11 -6.24 0.35
CA THR A 98 -10.54 -6.63 0.35
C THR A 98 -10.93 -7.32 -0.96
N GLN A 99 -10.46 -6.79 -2.09
CA GLN A 99 -10.69 -7.38 -3.40
C GLN A 99 -10.05 -8.76 -3.54
N LEU A 100 -8.81 -8.93 -3.07
CA LEU A 100 -8.12 -10.22 -3.05
C LEU A 100 -8.87 -11.26 -2.22
N GLU A 101 -9.30 -10.89 -1.01
CA GLU A 101 -10.08 -11.77 -0.14
C GLU A 101 -11.40 -12.21 -0.78
N ALA A 102 -12.09 -11.29 -1.47
CA ALA A 102 -13.30 -11.60 -2.21
C ALA A 102 -13.02 -12.55 -3.39
N GLY A 103 -11.94 -12.32 -4.13
CA GLY A 103 -11.47 -13.20 -5.20
C GLY A 103 -11.18 -14.61 -4.71
N MET A 104 -10.43 -14.75 -3.61
CA MET A 104 -10.11 -16.04 -2.99
C MET A 104 -11.38 -16.79 -2.55
N LYS A 105 -12.37 -16.09 -1.97
CA LYS A 105 -13.66 -16.70 -1.60
C LYS A 105 -14.39 -17.24 -2.83
N ARG A 106 -14.42 -16.49 -3.94
CA ARG A 106 -15.04 -16.92 -5.20
C ARG A 106 -14.35 -18.16 -5.79
N ILE A 107 -13.02 -18.19 -5.80
CA ILE A 107 -12.25 -19.35 -6.28
C ILE A 107 -12.54 -20.58 -5.41
N ASN A 108 -12.55 -20.43 -4.09
CA ASN A 108 -12.87 -21.52 -3.18
C ASN A 108 -14.29 -22.06 -3.37
N PHE A 109 -15.26 -21.17 -3.64
CA PHE A 109 -16.63 -21.57 -3.98
C PHE A 109 -16.67 -22.34 -5.31
N GLY A 110 -16.04 -21.82 -6.36
CA GLY A 110 -15.95 -22.49 -7.66
C GLY A 110 -15.31 -23.87 -7.57
N ARG A 111 -14.22 -24.00 -6.79
CA ARG A 111 -13.56 -25.29 -6.52
C ARG A 111 -14.50 -26.30 -5.85
N LYS A 112 -15.27 -25.86 -4.85
CA LYS A 112 -16.27 -26.71 -4.19
C LYS A 112 -17.36 -27.16 -5.16
N ALA A 113 -17.85 -26.26 -6.02
CA ALA A 113 -18.86 -26.59 -7.02
C ALA A 113 -18.34 -27.64 -8.02
N ILE A 114 -17.14 -27.43 -8.59
CA ILE A 114 -16.52 -28.37 -9.54
C ILE A 114 -16.34 -29.75 -8.89
N ASN A 115 -15.81 -29.80 -7.67
CA ASN A 115 -15.64 -31.07 -6.95
C ASN A 115 -16.98 -31.76 -6.68
N GLY A 116 -18.04 -30.99 -6.40
CA GLY A 116 -19.40 -31.52 -6.26
C GLY A 116 -19.91 -32.18 -7.53
N TYR A 117 -19.72 -31.55 -8.70
CA TYR A 117 -20.06 -32.15 -10.01
C TYR A 117 -19.21 -33.38 -10.35
N GLY A 118 -17.92 -33.36 -10.03
CA GLY A 118 -17.04 -34.53 -10.21
C GLY A 118 -17.47 -35.72 -9.33
N ALA A 119 -17.89 -35.45 -8.10
CA ALA A 119 -18.38 -36.48 -7.19
C ALA A 119 -19.72 -37.08 -7.65
N THR A 120 -20.65 -36.27 -8.16
CA THR A 120 -21.94 -36.76 -8.70
C THR A 120 -21.77 -37.53 -10.01
N ALA A 121 -20.83 -37.13 -10.88
CA ALA A 121 -20.51 -37.87 -12.10
C ALA A 121 -19.92 -39.27 -11.82
N LEU A 122 -19.07 -39.41 -10.80
CA LEU A 122 -18.51 -40.70 -10.38
C LEU A 122 -19.56 -41.59 -9.67
N MET A 123 -20.52 -41.01 -8.96
CA MET A 123 -21.62 -41.76 -8.34
C MET A 123 -22.68 -42.24 -9.35
N GLY A 124 -22.88 -41.52 -10.46
CA GLY A 124 -23.80 -41.91 -11.53
C GLY A 124 -23.33 -43.10 -12.39
N GLN A 125 -22.03 -43.41 -12.40
CA GLN A 125 -21.50 -44.58 -13.12
C GLN A 125 -21.63 -45.89 -12.34
N ASN A 126 -21.82 -45.83 -11.01
CA ASN A 126 -21.91 -47.03 -10.15
C ASN A 126 -23.36 -47.47 -9.85
N SER A 127 -24.35 -46.78 -10.40
CA SER A 127 -25.77 -47.12 -10.24
C SER A 127 -26.39 -47.62 -11.55
N ASN A 128 -25.78 -48.58 -12.22
CA ASN A 128 -26.52 -49.41 -13.16
C ASN A 128 -27.51 -50.26 -12.35
N LYS A 129 -28.74 -49.76 -12.20
CA LYS A 129 -29.86 -50.57 -11.70
C LYS A 129 -30.14 -51.66 -12.75
N VAL A 130 -29.62 -52.86 -12.51
CA VAL A 130 -29.99 -54.06 -13.26
C VAL A 130 -31.46 -54.34 -12.96
N ILE A 131 -32.34 -54.09 -13.93
CA ILE A 131 -33.72 -54.59 -13.88
C ILE A 131 -33.66 -56.03 -14.39
N ALA A 132 -33.71 -56.99 -13.48
CA ALA A 132 -33.90 -58.39 -13.84
C ALA A 132 -35.34 -58.55 -14.35
N ILE A 133 -35.49 -58.74 -15.66
CA ILE A 133 -36.75 -59.18 -16.27
C ILE A 133 -36.73 -60.71 -16.20
N THR A 134 -37.53 -61.28 -15.31
CA THR A 134 -37.76 -62.73 -15.26
C THR A 134 -39.00 -63.04 -16.10
N ASN A 135 -38.85 -63.92 -17.10
CA ASN A 135 -39.96 -64.49 -17.89
C ASN A 135 -40.78 -65.50 -17.09
#